data_AF-A0A523IHJ3-F1
#
_entry.id   AF-A0A523IHJ3-F1
#
_cell.length_a   1.000
_cell.length_b   1.000
_cell.length_c   1.000
_cell.angle_alpha   90.00
_cell.angle_beta   90.00
_cell.angle_gamma   90.00
#
_symmetry.space_group_name_H-M   'P 1'
#
loop_
_entity.id
_entity.type
_entity.pdbx_description
1 polymer ?
#
loop_
_entity_poly.entity_id
_entity_poly.type
_entity_poly.pdbx_seq_one_letter_code
_entity_poly.pdbx_strand_id
1 'polypeptide(L)'
;MNEDSSYKTQYLGFYFDGINPIKHEVNVTITRDGLKIQKLKVDTYFWWDLSEINQSNDIYADKEVKLEKGDDIPEILIIKDVSFIKSLKQISPDFQTKFQISASRSKWLKTIVYLSIASIIIITVFYKWLFPSFAELIAQNIPVSWEVKLGQNYKKYFVSQFKECEKKELKDKIE
;
A
#
# COMPACT_ATOMS: atom_id res chain seq x y z
N MET A 1 21.81 24.03 40.55
CA MET A 1 22.57 24.71 39.49
C MET A 1 21.67 24.65 38.26
N ASN A 2 20.94 25.74 38.00
CA ASN A 2 19.87 25.79 37.00
C ASN A 2 20.51 25.94 35.62
N GLU A 3 20.40 24.91 34.81
CA GLU A 3 20.74 24.97 33.39
C GLU A 3 19.54 25.58 32.67
N ASP A 4 19.73 26.80 32.18
CA ASP A 4 18.75 27.57 31.41
C ASP A 4 18.05 26.67 30.39
N SER A 5 16.76 26.40 30.61
CA SER A 5 15.89 25.82 29.60
C SER A 5 15.58 26.90 28.55
N SER A 6 16.60 27.30 27.79
CA SER A 6 16.45 28.17 26.63
C SER A 6 15.77 27.35 25.54
N TYR A 7 14.45 27.46 25.48
CA TYR A 7 13.68 26.87 24.40
C TYR A 7 13.91 27.71 23.14
N LYS A 8 14.37 27.05 22.09
CA LYS A 8 14.58 27.69 20.80
C LYS A 8 13.22 27.80 20.11
N THR A 9 12.93 28.96 19.53
CA THR A 9 11.68 29.19 18.77
C THR A 9 11.89 29.08 17.27
N GLN A 10 13.15 29.09 16.79
CA GLN A 10 13.50 29.06 15.38
C GLN A 10 14.41 27.88 15.04
N TYR A 11 14.08 27.15 13.98
CA TYR A 11 14.77 25.94 13.57
C TYR A 11 15.02 25.94 12.07
N LEU A 12 16.18 25.42 11.67
CA LEU A 12 16.46 25.19 10.28
C LEU A 12 15.95 23.81 9.88
N GLY A 13 15.37 23.74 8.69
CA GLY A 13 14.84 22.51 8.14
C GLY A 13 14.82 22.51 6.63
N PHE A 14 14.23 21.44 6.10
CA PHE A 14 14.05 21.23 4.68
C PHE A 14 12.59 20.95 4.38
N TYR A 15 12.06 21.68 3.41
CA TYR A 15 10.69 21.57 2.94
C TYR A 15 10.65 20.93 1.55
N PHE A 16 9.70 20.02 1.36
CA PHE A 16 9.35 19.38 0.11
C PHE A 16 7.87 19.65 -0.18
N ASP A 17 7.58 20.10 -1.39
CA ASP A 17 6.23 20.49 -1.82
C ASP A 17 5.34 19.31 -2.23
N GLY A 18 5.88 18.08 -2.21
CA GLY A 18 5.19 16.86 -2.63
C GLY A 18 5.05 16.70 -4.14
N ILE A 19 5.15 17.79 -4.91
CA ILE A 19 5.00 17.79 -6.38
C ILE A 19 6.36 17.56 -7.05
N ASN A 20 7.40 18.23 -6.55
CA ASN A 20 8.74 18.20 -7.08
C ASN A 20 9.70 17.56 -6.06
N PRO A 21 10.71 16.79 -6.50
CA PRO A 21 11.75 16.26 -5.61
C PRO A 21 12.75 17.34 -5.16
N ILE A 22 12.38 18.63 -5.23
CA ILE A 22 13.26 19.75 -4.94
C ILE A 22 13.20 20.05 -3.45
N LYS A 23 14.39 20.05 -2.85
CA LYS A 23 14.60 20.40 -1.45
C LYS A 23 14.70 21.92 -1.30
N HIS A 24 13.80 22.49 -0.50
CA HIS A 24 13.86 23.91 -0.14
C HIS A 24 14.38 24.07 1.29
N GLU A 25 15.44 24.86 1.47
CA GLU A 25 15.91 25.20 2.81
C GLU A 25 14.99 26.23 3.44
N VAL A 26 14.55 25.96 4.67
CA VAL A 26 13.55 26.79 5.35
C VAL A 26 13.95 27.10 6.78
N ASN A 27 13.53 28.27 7.25
CA ASN A 27 13.50 28.62 8.66
C ASN A 27 12.09 28.40 9.21
N VAL A 28 11.98 27.62 10.27
CA VAL A 28 10.74 27.20 10.91
C VAL A 28 10.65 27.92 12.25
N THR A 29 9.64 28.76 12.41
CA THR A 29 9.34 29.41 13.68
C THR A 29 8.16 28.70 14.33
N ILE A 30 8.36 28.23 15.55
CA ILE A 30 7.30 27.66 16.38
C ILE A 30 6.44 28.79 16.92
N THR A 31 5.12 28.64 16.79
CA THR A 31 4.13 29.54 17.39
C THR A 31 3.13 28.73 18.22
N ARG A 32 2.20 29.39 18.90
CA ARG A 32 1.16 28.72 19.69
C ARG A 32 0.19 27.91 18.84
N ASP A 33 -0.19 28.44 17.68
CA ASP A 33 -1.27 27.90 16.85
C ASP A 33 -0.77 27.03 15.69
N GLY A 34 0.55 27.09 15.40
CA GLY A 34 1.10 26.47 14.21
C GLY A 34 2.60 26.65 14.03
N LEU A 35 3.06 26.32 12.83
CA LEU A 35 4.42 26.52 12.37
C LEU A 35 4.44 27.56 11.26
N LYS A 36 5.25 28.60 11.44
CA LYS A 36 5.55 29.57 10.37
C LYS A 36 6.82 29.11 9.66
N ILE A 37 6.74 28.89 8.35
CA ILE A 37 7.84 28.36 7.56
C ILE A 37 8.21 29.41 6.52
N GLN A 38 9.48 29.82 6.48
CA GLN A 38 10.01 30.78 5.51
C GLN A 38 11.07 30.11 4.66
N LYS A 39 10.93 30.18 3.32
CA LYS A 39 11.98 29.69 2.41
C LYS A 39 13.18 30.63 2.47
N LEU A 40 14.40 30.09 2.59
CA LEU A 40 15.60 30.93 2.73
C LEU A 40 16.00 31.61 1.43
N LYS A 41 15.73 30.96 0.28
CA LYS A 41 16.11 31.45 -1.06
C LYS A 41 15.04 32.33 -1.71
N VAL A 42 13.81 32.28 -1.20
CA VAL A 42 12.65 32.97 -1.76
C VAL A 42 11.93 33.59 -0.57
N ASP A 43 11.72 34.90 -0.56
CA ASP A 43 11.06 35.60 0.56
C ASP A 43 9.55 35.33 0.58
N THR A 44 9.21 34.06 0.76
CA THR A 44 7.86 33.54 0.83
C THR A 44 7.74 32.77 2.12
N TYR A 45 6.70 33.11 2.88
CA TYR A 45 6.32 32.39 4.08
C TYR A 45 4.99 31.68 3.86
N PHE A 46 4.80 30.56 4.56
CA PHE A 46 3.55 29.85 4.62
C PHE A 46 3.34 29.29 6.02
N TRP A 47 2.10 28.90 6.31
CA TRP A 47 1.65 28.51 7.63
C TRP A 47 1.13 27.08 7.63
N TRP A 48 1.55 26.31 8.62
CA TRP A 48 1.00 24.99 8.91
C TRP A 48 0.29 25.02 10.27
N ASP A 49 -1.00 24.69 10.27
CA ASP A 49 -1.76 24.51 11.51
C ASP A 49 -1.38 23.19 12.17
N LEU A 50 -1.29 23.17 13.51
CA LEU A 50 -0.98 21.94 14.26
C LEU A 50 -1.99 20.81 14.02
N SER A 51 -3.23 21.13 13.66
CA SER A 51 -4.29 20.16 13.35
C SER A 51 -4.13 19.47 12.00
N GLU A 52 -3.37 20.07 11.09
CA GLU A 52 -3.10 19.53 9.75
C GLU A 52 -1.76 18.78 9.68
N ILE A 53 -0.96 18.86 10.74
CA ILE A 53 0.35 18.24 10.81
C ILE A 53 0.23 16.82 11.35
N ASN A 54 0.79 15.91 10.58
CA ASN A 54 0.92 14.51 10.87
C ASN A 54 2.37 14.14 11.12
N GLN A 55 2.68 13.45 12.21
CA GLN A 55 4.02 12.88 12.41
C GLN A 55 4.12 11.53 11.71
N SER A 56 5.09 11.41 10.81
CA SER A 56 5.50 10.13 10.27
C SER A 56 6.17 9.33 11.40
N ASN A 57 5.57 8.20 11.81
CA ASN A 57 6.23 7.20 12.65
C ASN A 57 7.32 6.50 11.82
N ASP A 58 8.44 7.18 11.61
CA ASP A 58 9.64 6.57 11.05
C ASP A 58 10.50 5.98 12.17
N ILE A 59 11.15 4.86 11.89
CA ILE A 59 12.03 4.13 12.83
C ILE A 59 13.26 4.97 13.19
N TYR A 60 13.56 6.02 12.42
CA TYR A 60 14.66 6.96 12.63
C TYR A 60 14.28 8.26 13.38
N ALA A 61 13.11 8.31 14.03
CA ALA A 61 12.57 9.49 14.72
C ALA A 61 13.51 10.14 15.75
N ASP A 62 14.56 9.43 16.20
CA ASP A 62 15.52 9.90 17.20
C ASP A 62 16.63 10.80 16.63
N LYS A 63 16.72 10.99 15.30
CA LYS A 63 17.76 11.82 14.65
C LYS A 63 17.23 13.05 13.96
N GLU A 64 16.00 13.00 13.48
CA GLU A 64 15.35 14.10 12.79
C GLU A 64 13.84 14.02 12.99
N VAL A 65 13.21 15.20 13.02
CA VAL A 65 11.77 15.33 13.13
C VAL A 65 11.20 15.50 11.74
N LYS A 66 10.46 14.49 11.28
CA LYS A 66 9.73 14.52 10.01
C LYS A 66 8.25 14.80 10.27
N LEU A 67 7.77 15.90 9.71
CA LEU A 67 6.38 16.33 9.74
C LEU A 67 5.81 16.26 8.32
N GLU A 68 4.58 15.78 8.21
CA GLU A 68 3.86 15.63 6.95
C GLU A 68 2.54 16.42 7.03
N LYS A 69 2.15 17.07 5.94
CA LYS A 69 0.87 17.78 5.81
C LYS A 69 0.14 17.30 4.56
N GLY A 70 -1.11 16.87 4.72
CA GLY A 70 -1.94 16.31 3.65
C GLY A 70 -1.98 14.78 3.61
N ASP A 71 -2.79 14.22 2.71
CA ASP A 71 -3.09 12.78 2.64
C ASP A 71 -2.34 12.05 1.51
N ASP A 72 -2.65 12.36 0.25
CA ASP A 72 -2.27 11.50 -0.91
C ASP A 72 -0.84 11.78 -1.42
N ILE A 73 -0.46 13.05 -1.47
CA ILE A 73 0.90 13.52 -1.79
C ILE A 73 1.27 14.55 -0.73
N PRO A 74 1.79 14.12 0.44
CA PRO A 74 1.99 15.02 1.55
C PRO A 74 3.15 15.99 1.29
N GLU A 75 2.98 17.24 1.72
CA GLU A 75 4.10 18.15 1.90
C GLU A 75 4.92 17.67 3.10
N ILE A 76 6.25 17.71 2.99
CA ILE A 76 7.15 17.15 4.02
C ILE A 76 8.06 18.24 4.55
N LEU A 77 8.13 18.35 5.88
CA LEU A 77 9.07 19.22 6.60
C LEU A 77 9.99 18.36 7.46
N ILE A 78 11.30 18.45 7.21
CA ILE A 78 12.34 17.74 7.95
C ILE A 78 13.12 18.75 8.79
N ILE A 79 13.13 18.56 10.10
CA ILE A 79 13.87 19.38 11.06
C ILE A 79 14.93 18.48 11.71
N LYS A 80 16.20 18.81 11.50
CA LYS A 80 17.33 17.99 12.00
C LYS A 80 17.48 17.98 13.52
N ASP A 81 16.89 18.96 14.20
CA ASP A 81 17.05 19.15 15.63
C ASP A 81 15.88 18.54 16.38
N VAL A 82 16.15 17.44 17.10
CA VAL A 82 15.15 16.68 17.87
C VAL A 82 14.61 17.50 19.05
N SER A 83 15.34 18.51 19.53
CA SER A 83 14.86 19.42 20.57
C SER A 83 13.62 20.21 20.14
N PHE A 84 13.34 20.28 18.84
CA PHE A 84 12.14 20.88 18.27
C PHE A 84 10.85 20.36 18.91
N ILE A 85 10.70 19.05 19.10
CA ILE A 85 9.49 18.47 19.70
C ILE A 85 9.32 18.92 21.14
N LYS A 86 10.42 19.02 21.89
CA LYS A 86 10.40 19.49 23.28
C LYS A 86 9.99 20.97 23.35
N SER A 87 10.55 21.82 22.49
CA SER A 87 10.18 23.24 22.40
C SER A 87 8.74 23.42 21.94
N LEU A 88 8.28 22.62 20.98
CA LEU A 88 6.91 22.65 20.48
C LEU A 88 5.90 22.32 21.57
N LYS A 89 6.16 21.28 22.36
CA LYS A 89 5.33 20.88 23.51
C LYS A 89 5.29 21.94 24.62
N GLN A 90 6.36 22.73 24.78
CA GLN A 90 6.40 23.82 25.75
C GLN A 90 5.65 25.07 25.28
N ILE A 91 5.74 25.39 23.99
CA ILE A 91 5.14 26.61 23.42
C ILE A 91 3.65 26.42 23.14
N SER A 92 3.23 25.22 22.72
CA SER A 92 1.84 24.89 22.41
C SER A 92 1.30 23.81 23.38
N PRO A 93 0.56 24.19 24.42
CA PRO A 93 -0.03 23.22 25.36
C PRO A 93 -1.11 22.33 24.68
N ASP A 94 -1.75 22.83 23.62
CA ASP A 94 -2.75 22.11 22.82
C ASP A 94 -2.12 21.14 21.81
N PHE A 95 -0.79 20.99 21.83
CA PHE A 95 -0.07 20.10 20.92
C PHE A 95 -0.66 18.68 20.93
N GLN A 96 -0.96 18.11 22.09
CA GLN A 96 -1.44 16.72 22.16
C GLN A 96 -2.86 16.50 21.64
N THR A 97 -3.70 17.54 21.64
CA THR A 97 -5.10 17.43 21.20
C THR A 97 -5.26 17.73 19.72
N LYS A 98 -4.45 18.65 19.18
CA LYS A 98 -4.51 19.03 17.77
C LYS A 98 -3.61 18.18 16.89
N PHE A 99 -2.47 17.73 17.39
CA PHE A 99 -1.51 16.96 16.60
C PHE A 99 -2.02 15.55 16.35
N GLN A 100 -2.43 15.27 15.12
CA GLN A 100 -2.91 13.94 14.74
C GLN A 100 -1.72 13.07 14.39
N ILE A 101 -1.49 12.00 15.16
CA ILE A 101 -0.58 10.94 14.72
C ILE A 101 -1.30 10.22 13.59
N SER A 102 -0.95 10.56 12.34
CA SER A 102 -1.61 9.96 11.19
C SER A 102 -1.30 8.48 11.08
N ALA A 103 -2.32 7.69 11.44
CA ALA A 103 -2.42 6.30 11.08
C ALA A 103 -2.93 6.12 9.64
N SER A 104 -2.66 7.05 8.69
CA SER A 104 -3.17 6.98 7.32
C SER A 104 -2.79 5.64 6.63
N ARG A 105 -1.60 5.09 6.92
CA ARG A 105 -1.22 3.72 6.50
C ARG A 105 -2.21 2.64 6.98
N SER A 106 -2.83 2.80 8.15
CA SER A 106 -3.79 1.83 8.69
C SER A 106 -5.07 1.75 7.86
N LYS A 107 -5.57 2.87 7.31
CA LYS A 107 -6.79 2.85 6.48
C LYS A 107 -6.57 2.14 5.14
N TRP A 108 -5.41 2.37 4.51
CA TRP A 108 -5.07 1.70 3.25
C TRP A 108 -4.84 0.20 3.46
N LEU A 109 -4.16 -0.19 4.54
CA LEU A 109 -3.99 -1.60 4.92
C LEU A 109 -5.34 -2.30 5.18
N LYS A 110 -6.27 -1.63 5.87
CA LYS A 110 -7.64 -2.18 6.07
C LYS A 110 -8.33 -2.39 4.72
N THR A 111 -8.22 -1.42 3.81
CA THR A 111 -8.83 -1.51 2.48
C THR A 111 -8.29 -2.70 1.68
N ILE A 112 -6.97 -2.92 1.72
CA ILE A 112 -6.33 -4.07 1.07
C ILE A 112 -6.82 -5.40 1.65
N VAL A 113 -6.96 -5.48 2.98
CA VAL A 113 -7.48 -6.67 3.65
C VAL A 113 -8.92 -6.94 3.20
N TYR A 114 -9.80 -5.92 3.18
CA TYR A 114 -11.17 -6.08 2.70
C TYR A 114 -11.23 -6.51 1.23
N LEU A 115 -10.40 -5.92 0.36
CA LEU A 115 -10.35 -6.28 -1.06
C LEU A 115 -9.89 -7.72 -1.26
N SER A 116 -8.92 -8.17 -0.46
CA SER A 116 -8.39 -9.53 -0.50
C SER A 116 -9.46 -10.55 -0.10
N ILE A 117 -10.19 -10.28 0.98
CA ILE A 117 -11.31 -11.12 1.44
C ILE A 117 -12.42 -11.16 0.38
N ALA A 118 -12.79 -10.01 -0.18
CA ALA A 118 -13.82 -9.93 -1.21
C ALA A 118 -13.45 -10.75 -2.46
N SER A 119 -12.19 -10.70 -2.90
CA SER A 119 -11.70 -11.48 -4.04
C SER A 119 -11.86 -12.98 -3.83
N ILE A 120 -11.48 -13.49 -2.65
CA ILE A 120 -11.61 -14.91 -2.31
C ILE A 120 -13.08 -15.36 -2.33
N ILE A 121 -13.98 -14.54 -1.80
CA ILE A 121 -15.43 -14.82 -1.80
C ILE A 121 -15.94 -14.91 -3.24
N ILE A 122 -15.58 -13.93 -4.07
CA ILE A 122 -15.98 -13.88 -5.48
C ILE A 122 -15.52 -15.14 -6.22
N ILE A 123 -14.26 -15.53 -6.09
CA ILE A 123 -13.71 -16.75 -6.72
C ILE A 123 -14.47 -18.00 -6.25
N THR A 124 -14.76 -18.08 -4.95
CA THR A 124 -15.46 -19.24 -4.37
C THR A 124 -16.88 -19.38 -4.91
N VAL A 125 -17.61 -18.26 -5.02
CA VAL A 125 -18.97 -18.24 -5.57
C VAL A 125 -18.94 -18.64 -7.05
N PHE A 126 -18.02 -18.08 -7.84
CA PHE A 126 -17.88 -18.45 -9.25
C PHE A 126 -17.54 -19.94 -9.42
N TYR A 127 -16.61 -20.46 -8.62
CA TYR A 127 -16.23 -21.87 -8.69
C TYR A 127 -17.39 -22.81 -8.35
N LYS A 128 -18.13 -22.52 -7.27
CA LYS A 128 -19.21 -23.40 -6.80
C LYS A 128 -20.49 -23.30 -7.60
N TRP A 129 -20.75 -22.18 -8.25
CA TRP A 129 -22.06 -21.92 -8.85
C TRP A 129 -22.01 -21.64 -10.35
N LEU A 130 -21.03 -20.88 -10.82
CA LEU A 130 -20.96 -20.53 -12.24
C LEU A 130 -20.51 -21.72 -13.09
N PHE A 131 -19.42 -22.40 -12.72
CA PHE A 131 -18.94 -23.55 -13.50
C PHE A 131 -19.98 -24.67 -13.67
N PRO A 132 -20.66 -25.18 -12.62
CA PRO A 132 -21.61 -26.26 -12.80
C PRO A 132 -22.83 -25.86 -13.64
N SER A 133 -23.35 -24.64 -13.48
CA SER A 133 -24.50 -24.17 -14.27
C SER A 133 -24.16 -23.94 -15.74
N PHE A 134 -22.93 -23.54 -16.07
CA PHE A 134 -22.50 -23.40 -17.46
C PHE A 134 -22.06 -24.72 -18.10
N ALA A 135 -21.74 -25.75 -17.32
CA ALA A 135 -21.34 -27.05 -17.84
C ALA A 135 -22.45 -27.69 -18.70
N GLU A 136 -23.71 -27.57 -18.29
CA GLU A 136 -24.86 -28.12 -19.02
C GLU A 136 -25.10 -27.43 -20.37
N LEU A 137 -24.91 -26.10 -20.43
CA LEU A 137 -25.04 -25.33 -21.67
C LEU A 137 -23.91 -25.63 -22.65
N ILE A 138 -22.69 -25.76 -22.15
CA ILE A 138 -21.52 -26.05 -22.99
C ILE A 138 -21.64 -27.48 -23.54
N ALA A 139 -22.04 -28.46 -22.71
CA ALA A 139 -22.16 -29.85 -23.11
C ALA A 139 -23.06 -30.07 -24.34
N GLN A 140 -24.14 -29.28 -24.49
CA GLN A 140 -25.05 -29.38 -25.63
C GLN A 140 -24.45 -28.86 -26.95
N ASN A 141 -23.44 -28.00 -26.87
CA ASN A 141 -22.83 -27.34 -28.03
C ASN A 141 -21.45 -27.91 -28.41
N ILE A 142 -21.02 -29.02 -27.79
CA ILE A 142 -19.74 -29.67 -28.15
C ILE A 142 -19.91 -30.42 -29.47
N PRO A 143 -19.17 -30.06 -30.54
CA PRO A 143 -19.24 -30.79 -31.79
C PRO A 143 -18.56 -32.16 -31.65
N VAL A 144 -19.15 -33.19 -32.26
CA VAL A 144 -18.62 -34.58 -32.26
C VAL A 144 -17.16 -34.66 -32.73
N SER A 145 -16.73 -33.76 -33.61
CA SER A 145 -15.34 -33.69 -34.07
C SER A 145 -14.33 -33.40 -32.96
N TRP A 146 -14.74 -32.69 -31.90
CA TRP A 146 -13.90 -32.43 -30.73
C TRP A 146 -13.77 -33.68 -29.86
N GLU A 147 -14.85 -34.42 -29.65
CA GLU A 147 -14.83 -35.68 -28.90
C GLU A 147 -13.92 -36.70 -29.58
N VAL A 148 -14.00 -36.82 -30.91
CA VAL A 148 -13.14 -37.71 -31.69
C VAL A 148 -11.67 -37.32 -31.54
N LYS A 149 -11.34 -36.02 -31.63
CA LYS A 149 -9.96 -35.54 -31.43
C LYS A 149 -9.46 -35.79 -30.01
N LEU A 150 -10.31 -35.56 -29.01
CA LEU A 150 -9.98 -35.77 -27.60
C LEU A 150 -9.72 -37.26 -27.35
N GLY A 151 -10.59 -38.14 -27.83
CA GLY A 151 -10.44 -39.59 -27.70
C GLY A 151 -9.21 -40.13 -28.42
N GLN A 152 -8.89 -39.62 -29.62
CA GLN A 152 -7.67 -39.99 -30.34
C GLN A 152 -6.40 -39.55 -29.60
N ASN A 153 -6.38 -38.35 -29.03
CA ASN A 153 -5.24 -37.85 -28.25
C ASN A 153 -5.09 -38.64 -26.94
N TYR A 154 -6.19 -38.91 -26.25
CA TYR A 154 -6.17 -39.68 -25.00
C TYR A 154 -5.74 -41.12 -25.25
N LYS A 155 -6.23 -41.77 -26.31
CA LYS A 155 -5.79 -43.11 -26.73
C LYS A 155 -4.30 -43.14 -27.02
N LYS A 156 -3.77 -42.18 -27.79
CA LYS A 156 -2.32 -42.10 -28.07
C LYS A 156 -1.50 -41.93 -26.80
N TYR A 157 -1.96 -41.08 -25.87
CA TYR A 157 -1.31 -40.89 -24.58
C TYR A 157 -1.30 -42.18 -23.75
N PHE A 158 -2.43 -42.86 -23.61
CA PHE A 158 -2.52 -44.11 -22.84
C PHE A 158 -1.75 -45.27 -23.49
N VAL A 159 -1.86 -45.45 -24.80
CA VAL A 159 -1.12 -46.50 -25.52
C VAL A 159 0.39 -46.25 -25.48
N SER A 160 0.85 -45.00 -25.34
CA SER A 160 2.29 -44.73 -25.14
C SER A 160 2.80 -45.11 -23.73
N GLN A 161 1.90 -45.17 -22.74
CA GLN A 161 2.22 -45.45 -21.33
C GLN A 161 2.07 -46.94 -20.98
N PHE A 162 1.25 -47.69 -21.73
CA PHE A 162 0.95 -49.10 -21.47
C PHE A 162 1.25 -49.94 -22.71
N LYS A 163 1.97 -51.07 -22.56
CA LYS A 163 2.25 -52.00 -23.65
C LYS A 163 0.95 -52.54 -24.24
N GLU A 164 0.79 -52.46 -25.57
CA GLU A 164 -0.33 -53.10 -26.27
C GLU A 164 -0.27 -54.63 -26.08
N CYS A 165 -1.42 -55.27 -25.84
CA CYS A 165 -1.52 -56.72 -25.92
C CYS A 165 -1.31 -57.14 -27.38
N GLU A 166 -0.31 -57.99 -27.61
CA GLU A 166 0.03 -58.48 -28.95
C GLU A 166 -1.14 -59.30 -29.51
N LYS A 167 -1.76 -58.76 -30.57
CA LYS A 167 -3.05 -59.18 -31.12
C LYS A 167 -2.92 -60.45 -31.99
N LYS A 168 -2.26 -61.49 -31.50
CA LYS A 168 -2.10 -62.75 -32.25
C LYS A 168 -3.11 -63.83 -31.87
N GLU A 169 -3.66 -63.81 -30.65
CA GLU A 169 -4.60 -64.86 -30.20
C GLU A 169 -6.10 -64.52 -30.35
N LEU A 170 -6.49 -63.26 -30.63
CA LEU A 170 -7.91 -62.87 -30.62
C LEU A 170 -8.63 -62.97 -31.97
N LYS A 171 -7.90 -63.16 -33.08
CA LYS A 171 -8.51 -63.30 -34.41
C LYS A 171 -8.98 -64.72 -34.72
N ASP A 172 -8.46 -65.72 -34.01
CA ASP A 172 -8.75 -67.14 -34.25
C ASP A 172 -10.04 -67.62 -33.54
N LYS A 173 -10.76 -66.71 -32.87
CA LYS A 173 -11.93 -67.02 -32.04
C LYS A 173 -13.20 -66.25 -32.42
N ILE A 174 -13.14 -65.45 -33.49
CA ILE A 174 -14.24 -64.58 -33.93
C ILE A 174 -14.66 -64.86 -35.39
N GLU A 175 -14.00 -65.81 -36.06
CA GLU A 175 -14.50 -66.43 -37.32
C GLU A 175 -15.11 -67.80 -37.00
#